data_AF-A0A1Q6FCR9-F1
#
_entry.id   AF-A0A1Q6FCR9-F1
#
_cell.length_a   1.000
_cell.length_b   1.000
_cell.length_c   1.000
_cell.angle_alpha   90.00
_cell.angle_beta   90.00
_cell.angle_gamma   90.00
#
_symmetry.space_group_name_H-M   'P 1'
#
loop_
_entity.id
_entity.type
_entity.pdbx_description
1 polymer ?
#
loop_
_entity_poly.entity_id
_entity_poly.type
_entity_poly.pdbx_seq_one_letter_code
_entity_poly.pdbx_strand_id
1 'polypeptide(L)'
;MITFKPITIEDKAEIESFTLPYAPANCDLAFANMFCWQFQFKTAWSVVDGFLVIRFQIGGSDRIGYMQPVGAGDFTPVLRHLEEDILAAGQRLRIIDMTPEGLEKLRNVGHCQFAFASDRNLEDYVYNASDLRDLPGRKYQSKRNHINRFEAEYEYRYEPMTRDHAAECMRLEAEWRKTRSGHTGELSAEQRAMQRAFAHFDRLGLIGGCIYVGDKLVAFTYGSPINDHTFCVHVEKADTEYDGAFTIINREFVAHLPEQYTLIDREEDLGIPGLRQAKLSYHPAFLEKKYTALCLYPDEIACKRLWIKCFGDEETFIDSFLIGHYSRKRMLAAEEDGRLAAMLHLIPFESELGRTTYIYGVATAPDYRGRGLASGLMREAIRRIAEEGADAAILIPSQESLKDFYAPFGFENRSLPVVFEAPDDFDFGSGNQEQDRAMVWRRDNSAPLPERLHCRLL
;
A
#
# COMPACT_ATOMS: atom_id res chain seq x y z
N MET A 1 11.90 6.40 26.71
CA MET A 1 12.18 5.18 25.92
C MET A 1 11.07 4.17 26.15
N ILE A 2 10.35 3.80 25.09
CA ILE A 2 9.20 2.89 25.16
C ILE A 2 9.72 1.45 25.29
N THR A 3 9.09 0.64 26.13
CA THR A 3 9.38 -0.80 26.17
C THR A 3 8.35 -1.55 25.35
N PHE A 4 8.76 -2.01 24.16
CA PHE A 4 7.91 -2.81 23.27
C PHE A 4 8.05 -4.29 23.57
N LYS A 5 6.92 -4.99 23.72
CA LYS A 5 6.87 -6.46 23.81
C LYS A 5 6.38 -7.05 22.48
N PRO A 6 7.02 -8.11 21.93
CA PRO A 6 6.48 -8.82 20.78
C PRO A 6 5.06 -9.30 21.07
N ILE A 7 4.15 -9.22 20.10
CA ILE A 7 2.77 -9.67 20.30
C ILE A 7 2.73 -11.19 20.51
N THR A 8 2.01 -11.60 21.54
CA THR A 8 1.76 -13.00 21.89
C THR A 8 0.25 -13.25 22.01
N ILE A 9 -0.17 -14.51 21.98
CA ILE A 9 -1.59 -14.86 22.07
C ILE A 9 -2.19 -14.53 23.46
N GLU A 10 -1.35 -14.39 24.47
CA GLU A 10 -1.69 -13.94 25.83
C GLU A 10 -2.08 -12.46 25.88
N ASP A 11 -1.67 -11.66 24.90
CA ASP A 11 -1.93 -10.21 24.84
C ASP A 11 -3.32 -9.86 24.28
N LYS A 12 -4.06 -10.86 23.76
CA LYS A 12 -5.34 -10.67 23.04
C LYS A 12 -6.30 -9.76 23.79
N ALA A 13 -6.63 -10.11 25.04
CA ALA A 13 -7.62 -9.39 25.83
C ALA A 13 -7.21 -7.93 26.12
N GLU A 14 -5.91 -7.68 26.31
CA GLU A 14 -5.42 -6.34 26.60
C GLU A 14 -5.46 -5.46 25.34
N ILE A 15 -4.99 -5.97 24.20
CA ILE A 15 -5.05 -5.25 22.91
C ILE A 15 -6.49 -5.00 22.48
N GLU A 16 -7.35 -6.02 22.56
CA GLU A 16 -8.77 -5.92 22.20
C GLU A 16 -9.54 -4.94 23.08
N SER A 17 -9.08 -4.68 24.31
CA SER A 17 -9.67 -3.62 25.15
C SER A 17 -9.54 -2.22 24.54
N PHE A 18 -8.59 -2.02 23.62
CA PHE A 18 -8.42 -0.80 22.85
C PHE A 18 -9.07 -0.88 21.47
N THR A 19 -8.92 -2.00 20.75
CA THR A 19 -9.38 -2.10 19.36
C THR A 19 -10.88 -2.36 19.22
N LEU A 20 -11.49 -3.16 20.13
CA LEU A 20 -12.91 -3.46 20.07
C LEU A 20 -13.84 -2.23 20.16
N PRO A 21 -13.61 -1.26 21.07
CA PRO A 21 -14.40 -0.03 21.10
C PRO A 21 -13.98 1.01 20.05
N TYR A 22 -12.93 0.76 19.26
CA TYR A 22 -12.40 1.72 18.31
C TYR A 22 -13.11 1.63 16.95
N ALA A 23 -13.64 2.77 16.49
CA ALA A 23 -14.60 2.81 15.39
C ALA A 23 -14.08 2.40 13.99
N PRO A 24 -12.84 2.75 13.57
CA PRO A 24 -12.34 2.41 12.24
C PRO A 24 -12.41 0.92 11.90
N ALA A 25 -12.80 0.63 10.65
CA ALA A 25 -12.98 -0.70 10.12
C ALA A 25 -11.72 -1.17 9.37
N ASN A 26 -10.54 -1.02 9.99
CA ASN A 26 -9.28 -1.41 9.37
C ASN A 26 -8.90 -2.84 9.77
N CYS A 27 -8.69 -3.71 8.78
CA CYS A 27 -8.32 -5.12 8.98
C CYS A 27 -7.02 -5.32 9.77
N ASP A 28 -6.08 -4.36 9.72
CA ASP A 28 -4.80 -4.40 10.42
C ASP A 28 -4.95 -4.28 11.95
N LEU A 29 -6.11 -3.78 12.41
CA LEU A 29 -6.46 -3.68 13.82
C LEU A 29 -7.04 -4.98 14.41
N ALA A 30 -7.37 -5.96 13.57
CA ALA A 30 -7.78 -7.26 14.05
C ALA A 30 -6.60 -7.96 14.73
N PHE A 31 -6.77 -8.36 16.00
CA PHE A 31 -5.70 -9.00 16.77
C PHE A 31 -5.17 -10.27 16.08
N ALA A 32 -6.06 -11.03 15.41
CA ALA A 32 -5.67 -12.22 14.67
C ALA A 32 -4.67 -11.91 13.54
N ASN A 33 -4.86 -10.80 12.81
CA ASN A 33 -3.92 -10.36 11.79
C ASN A 33 -2.57 -9.99 12.41
N MET A 34 -2.57 -9.15 13.45
CA MET A 34 -1.34 -8.78 14.15
C MET A 34 -0.54 -9.99 14.64
N PHE A 35 -1.23 -10.97 15.24
CA PHE A 35 -0.60 -12.18 15.79
C PHE A 35 -0.13 -13.14 14.69
N CYS A 36 -0.94 -13.39 13.66
CA CYS A 36 -0.61 -14.35 12.60
C CYS A 36 0.54 -13.86 11.73
N TRP A 37 0.63 -12.56 11.47
CA TRP A 37 1.68 -11.94 10.66
C TRP A 37 2.92 -11.48 11.45
N GLN A 38 2.93 -11.67 12.78
CA GLN A 38 4.04 -11.28 13.66
C GLN A 38 5.41 -11.78 13.19
N PHE A 39 5.49 -12.97 12.60
CA PHE A 39 6.75 -13.53 12.13
C PHE A 39 7.39 -12.71 10.99
N GLN A 40 6.55 -12.07 10.17
CA GLN A 40 6.93 -11.28 9.00
C GLN A 40 7.23 -9.84 9.39
N PHE A 41 6.31 -9.22 10.14
CA PHE A 41 6.38 -7.79 10.47
C PHE A 41 7.00 -7.50 11.84
N LYS A 42 7.42 -8.53 12.59
CA LYS A 42 7.98 -8.39 13.95
C LYS A 42 7.10 -7.53 14.86
N THR A 43 5.79 -7.64 14.69
CA THR A 43 4.79 -6.83 15.38
C THR A 43 5.02 -6.89 16.89
N ALA A 44 5.13 -5.72 17.49
CA ALA A 44 5.36 -5.51 18.90
C ALA A 44 4.48 -4.35 19.38
N TRP A 45 4.19 -4.30 20.66
CA TRP A 45 3.27 -3.32 21.19
C TRP A 45 3.63 -2.83 22.59
N SER A 46 3.04 -1.72 23.00
CA SER A 46 3.15 -1.14 24.34
C SER A 46 1.92 -0.26 24.63
N VAL A 47 1.75 0.13 25.89
CA VAL A 47 0.79 1.16 26.29
C VAL A 47 1.57 2.40 26.70
N VAL A 48 1.31 3.53 26.05
CA VAL A 48 1.98 4.82 26.29
C VAL A 48 0.91 5.87 26.52
N ASP A 49 0.93 6.52 27.68
CA ASP A 49 -0.04 7.57 28.07
C ASP A 49 -1.52 7.17 27.88
N GLY A 50 -1.83 5.88 28.08
CA GLY A 50 -3.19 5.36 27.90
C GLY A 50 -3.57 5.03 26.45
N PHE A 51 -2.63 5.08 25.51
CA PHE A 51 -2.82 4.64 24.13
C PHE A 51 -2.10 3.32 23.87
N LEU A 52 -2.76 2.42 23.15
CA LEU A 52 -2.12 1.28 22.51
C LEU A 52 -1.24 1.78 21.37
N VAL A 53 0.04 1.42 21.41
CA VAL A 53 1.01 1.69 20.36
C VAL A 53 1.46 0.37 19.76
N ILE A 54 1.21 0.18 18.47
CA ILE A 54 1.71 -0.96 17.69
C ILE A 54 2.90 -0.50 16.85
N ARG A 55 4.01 -1.25 16.94
CA ARG A 55 5.23 -1.06 16.15
C ARG A 55 5.50 -2.30 15.30
N PHE A 56 5.89 -2.09 14.05
CA PHE A 56 6.12 -3.17 13.11
C PHE A 56 7.17 -2.82 12.06
N GLN A 57 7.64 -3.83 11.34
CA GLN A 57 8.54 -3.75 10.21
C GLN A 57 7.73 -3.67 8.91
N ILE A 58 8.00 -2.65 8.10
CA ILE A 58 7.26 -2.36 6.87
C ILE A 58 7.79 -3.23 5.73
N GLY A 59 6.89 -3.95 5.04
CA GLY A 59 7.22 -4.73 3.85
C GLY A 59 8.28 -5.81 4.08
N GLY A 60 8.40 -6.34 5.31
CA GLY A 60 9.45 -7.30 5.68
C GLY A 60 10.88 -6.74 5.65
N SER A 61 11.03 -5.41 5.60
CA SER A 61 12.33 -4.72 5.68
C SER A 61 12.70 -4.37 7.13
N ASP A 62 13.88 -3.79 7.32
CA ASP A 62 14.29 -3.24 8.61
C ASP A 62 13.61 -1.89 8.94
N ARG A 63 12.85 -1.32 8.00
CA ARG A 63 12.13 -0.06 8.19
C ARG A 63 11.02 -0.23 9.22
N ILE A 64 11.05 0.58 10.26
CA ILE A 64 10.06 0.57 11.33
C ILE A 64 8.95 1.57 11.02
N GLY A 65 7.71 1.14 11.27
CA GLY A 65 6.51 1.97 11.30
C GLY A 65 5.72 1.74 12.59
N TYR A 66 4.84 2.68 12.88
CA TYR A 66 3.84 2.57 13.94
C TYR A 66 2.45 2.65 13.34
N MET A 67 1.48 1.93 13.88
CA MET A 67 0.09 2.25 13.57
C MET A 67 -0.28 3.56 14.27
N GLN A 68 -1.35 4.22 13.83
CA GLN A 68 -1.95 5.30 14.60
C GLN A 68 -2.22 4.82 16.05
N PRO A 69 -1.73 5.53 17.08
CA PRO A 69 -1.99 5.12 18.46
C PRO A 69 -3.50 5.06 18.75
N VAL A 70 -3.94 3.95 19.33
CA VAL A 70 -5.36 3.67 19.57
C VAL A 70 -5.69 3.91 21.04
N GLY A 71 -6.66 4.79 21.31
CA GLY A 71 -7.06 5.15 22.66
C GLY A 71 -8.02 6.33 22.67
N ALA A 72 -8.53 6.66 23.84
CA ALA A 72 -9.46 7.78 24.00
C ALA A 72 -8.72 9.13 23.96
N GLY A 73 -9.18 10.04 23.10
CA GLY A 73 -8.74 11.44 23.10
C GLY A 73 -7.71 11.79 22.02
N ASP A 74 -6.79 12.69 22.38
CA ASP A 74 -5.74 13.17 21.48
C ASP A 74 -4.44 12.38 21.69
N PHE A 75 -4.01 11.65 20.67
CA PHE A 75 -2.78 10.85 20.71
C PHE A 75 -1.51 11.68 20.45
N THR A 76 -1.62 12.95 20.03
CA THR A 76 -0.44 13.74 19.65
C THR A 76 0.65 13.84 20.71
N PRO A 77 0.38 13.79 22.04
CA PRO A 77 1.43 13.73 23.05
C PRO A 77 2.32 12.49 22.93
N VAL A 78 1.78 11.35 22.47
CA VAL A 78 2.52 10.09 22.29
C VAL A 78 3.60 10.21 21.22
N LEU A 79 3.46 11.13 20.27
CA LEU A 79 4.40 11.30 19.15
C LEU A 79 5.83 11.53 19.61
N ARG A 80 6.05 12.31 20.66
CA ARG A 80 7.40 12.55 21.19
C ARG A 80 8.07 11.25 21.65
N HIS A 81 7.30 10.33 22.23
CA HIS A 81 7.82 9.03 22.62
C HIS A 81 8.14 8.14 21.40
N LEU A 82 7.35 8.22 20.34
CA LEU A 82 7.63 7.51 19.08
C LEU A 82 8.87 8.08 18.36
N GLU A 83 9.03 9.41 18.38
CA GLU A 83 10.20 10.11 17.84
C GLU A 83 11.48 9.71 18.57
N GLU A 84 11.46 9.63 19.90
CA GLU A 84 12.59 9.15 20.69
C GLU A 84 12.95 7.69 20.36
N ASP A 85 11.96 6.79 20.25
CA ASP A 85 12.18 5.38 19.94
C ASP A 85 12.78 5.20 18.53
N ILE A 86 12.21 5.86 17.53
CA ILE A 86 12.63 5.70 16.14
C ILE A 86 13.98 6.37 15.87
N LEU A 87 14.27 7.48 16.54
CA LEU A 87 15.57 8.15 16.47
C LEU A 87 16.66 7.27 17.08
N ALA A 88 16.39 6.58 18.19
CA ALA A 88 17.31 5.61 18.78
C ALA A 88 17.61 4.43 17.84
N ALA A 89 16.67 4.07 16.96
CA ALA A 89 16.86 3.09 15.89
C ALA A 89 17.56 3.66 14.63
N GLY A 90 17.92 4.94 14.62
CA GLY A 90 18.55 5.60 13.46
C GLY A 90 17.60 5.81 12.28
N GLN A 91 16.29 5.82 12.53
CA GLN A 91 15.26 5.93 11.50
C GLN A 91 14.38 7.17 11.75
N ARG A 92 13.49 7.48 10.78
CA ARG A 92 12.50 8.56 10.88
C ARG A 92 11.13 8.04 11.24
N LEU A 93 10.33 8.86 11.93
CA LEU A 93 8.97 8.53 12.32
C LEU A 93 8.08 8.31 11.09
N ARG A 94 7.38 7.17 11.09
CA ARG A 94 6.36 6.77 10.12
C ARG A 94 5.16 6.28 10.90
N ILE A 95 4.00 6.86 10.63
CA ILE A 95 2.74 6.39 11.18
C ILE A 95 1.89 5.92 10.02
N ILE A 96 1.45 4.68 10.07
CA ILE A 96 0.69 3.98 9.03
C ILE A 96 -0.71 3.73 9.61
N ASP A 97 -1.67 3.40 8.75
CA ASP A 97 -3.04 3.10 9.14
C ASP A 97 -3.72 4.29 9.85
N MET A 98 -3.34 5.49 9.42
CA MET A 98 -3.89 6.73 9.95
C MET A 98 -5.31 6.95 9.45
N THR A 99 -6.17 7.43 10.35
CA THR A 99 -7.52 7.86 10.00
C THR A 99 -7.50 9.32 9.49
N PRO A 100 -8.52 9.76 8.74
CA PRO A 100 -8.64 11.17 8.36
C PRO A 100 -8.56 12.14 9.55
N GLU A 101 -9.20 11.80 10.68
CA GLU A 101 -9.12 12.60 11.91
C GLU A 101 -7.68 12.66 12.47
N GLY A 102 -6.95 11.55 12.41
CA GLY A 102 -5.55 11.51 12.82
C GLY A 102 -4.66 12.42 11.96
N LEU A 103 -4.92 12.50 10.65
CA LEU A 103 -4.17 13.42 9.77
C LEU A 103 -4.36 14.86 10.21
N GLU A 104 -5.59 15.27 10.51
CA GLU A 104 -5.90 16.62 10.99
C GLU A 104 -5.20 16.91 12.32
N LYS A 105 -5.11 15.93 13.22
CA LYS A 105 -4.31 16.07 14.46
C LYS A 105 -2.83 16.29 14.14
N LEU A 106 -2.25 15.51 13.23
CA LEU A 106 -0.83 15.64 12.85
C LEU A 106 -0.50 16.94 12.10
N ARG A 107 -1.41 17.48 11.30
CA ARG A 107 -1.23 18.78 10.62
C ARG A 107 -1.01 19.93 11.61
N ASN A 108 -1.53 19.81 12.82
CA ASN A 108 -1.45 20.83 13.86
C ASN A 108 -0.27 20.65 14.84
N VAL A 109 0.58 19.63 14.62
CA VAL A 109 1.75 19.38 15.46
C VAL A 109 2.85 20.39 15.14
N GLY A 110 3.13 21.30 16.07
CA GLY A 110 4.04 22.43 15.82
C GLY A 110 5.55 22.11 15.73
N HIS A 111 5.98 20.89 16.08
CA HIS A 111 7.41 20.53 16.13
C HIS A 111 7.88 19.62 14.99
N CYS A 112 6.95 19.03 14.23
CA CYS A 112 7.25 18.18 13.07
C CYS A 112 6.29 18.49 11.92
N GLN A 113 6.78 18.37 10.69
CA GLN A 113 5.95 18.43 9.49
C GLN A 113 5.90 17.04 8.87
N PHE A 114 4.71 16.65 8.42
CA PHE A 114 4.48 15.35 7.83
C PHE A 114 4.14 15.49 6.34
N ALA A 115 4.58 14.50 5.55
CA ALA A 115 3.95 14.18 4.28
C ALA A 115 2.87 13.13 4.51
N PHE A 116 1.77 13.22 3.76
CA PHE A 116 0.66 12.27 3.83
C PHE A 116 0.35 11.66 2.48
N ALA A 117 0.25 10.33 2.42
CA ALA A 117 -0.21 9.62 1.23
C ALA A 117 -1.11 8.45 1.61
N SER A 118 -2.00 8.07 0.70
CA SER A 118 -2.77 6.83 0.76
C SER A 118 -2.46 6.00 -0.47
N ASP A 119 -2.28 4.69 -0.29
CA ASP A 119 -2.13 3.76 -1.40
C ASP A 119 -3.47 3.07 -1.65
N ARG A 120 -4.03 3.24 -2.86
CA ARG A 120 -5.30 2.62 -3.24
C ARG A 120 -5.22 1.09 -3.18
N ASN A 121 -4.05 0.51 -3.40
CA ASN A 121 -3.85 -0.93 -3.38
C ASN A 121 -4.01 -1.54 -1.98
N LEU A 122 -3.96 -0.70 -0.93
CA LEU A 122 -4.04 -1.09 0.48
C LEU A 122 -5.34 -0.66 1.17
N GLU A 123 -6.31 -0.09 0.43
CA GLU A 123 -7.61 0.27 1.00
C GLU A 123 -8.47 -0.99 1.22
N ASP A 124 -9.09 -1.10 2.40
CA ASP A 124 -9.96 -2.24 2.70
C ASP A 124 -11.34 -2.08 2.07
N TYR A 125 -11.91 -3.21 1.66
CA TYR A 125 -13.27 -3.27 1.15
C TYR A 125 -14.25 -3.62 2.25
N VAL A 126 -15.06 -2.65 2.66
CA VAL A 126 -16.04 -2.81 3.74
C VAL A 126 -17.46 -2.86 3.16
N TYR A 127 -18.24 -3.86 3.58
CA TYR A 127 -19.58 -4.15 3.08
C TYR A 127 -20.60 -4.14 4.21
N ASN A 128 -21.85 -3.81 3.91
CA ASN A 128 -22.94 -4.12 4.83
C ASN A 128 -23.12 -5.64 4.89
N ALA A 129 -23.16 -6.23 6.09
CA ALA A 129 -23.37 -7.67 6.27
C ALA A 129 -24.68 -8.14 5.61
N SER A 130 -25.75 -7.33 5.71
CA SER A 130 -27.03 -7.62 5.05
C SER A 130 -26.92 -7.67 3.52
N ASP A 131 -26.07 -6.84 2.91
CA ASP A 131 -25.90 -6.84 1.45
C ASP A 131 -25.23 -8.14 0.97
N LEU A 132 -24.24 -8.65 1.71
CA LEU A 132 -23.57 -9.92 1.37
C LEU A 132 -24.44 -11.15 1.65
N ARG A 133 -25.24 -11.12 2.71
CA ARG A 133 -26.15 -12.21 3.09
C ARG A 133 -27.37 -12.30 2.18
N ASP A 134 -28.01 -11.16 1.92
CA ASP A 134 -29.34 -11.11 1.31
C ASP A 134 -29.25 -10.83 -0.19
N LEU A 135 -28.13 -10.27 -0.67
CA LEU A 135 -27.87 -9.92 -2.06
C LEU A 135 -29.05 -9.16 -2.72
N PRO A 136 -29.49 -8.00 -2.20
CA PRO A 136 -30.74 -7.35 -2.60
C PRO A 136 -30.71 -6.63 -3.97
N GLY A 137 -31.81 -6.72 -4.72
CA GLY A 137 -32.04 -5.87 -5.90
C GLY A 137 -31.22 -6.25 -7.13
N ARG A 138 -31.27 -5.39 -8.18
CA ARG A 138 -30.72 -5.71 -9.50
C ARG A 138 -29.18 -5.79 -9.53
N LYS A 139 -28.49 -5.01 -8.68
CA LYS A 139 -27.02 -4.93 -8.66
C LYS A 139 -26.34 -6.26 -8.29
N TYR A 140 -27.01 -7.13 -7.52
CA TYR A 140 -26.52 -8.47 -7.16
C TYR A 140 -27.11 -9.61 -8.00
N GLN A 141 -27.81 -9.32 -9.10
CA GLN A 141 -28.42 -10.38 -9.92
C GLN A 141 -27.39 -11.40 -10.41
N SER A 142 -26.20 -10.95 -10.80
CA SER A 142 -25.11 -11.86 -11.20
C SER A 142 -24.69 -12.79 -10.05
N LYS A 143 -24.60 -12.30 -8.81
CA LYS A 143 -24.24 -13.13 -7.64
C LYS A 143 -25.30 -14.18 -7.34
N ARG A 144 -26.58 -13.78 -7.36
CA ARG A 144 -27.70 -14.74 -7.22
C ARG A 144 -27.70 -15.78 -8.35
N ASN A 145 -27.34 -15.40 -9.57
CA ASN A 145 -27.22 -16.37 -10.67
C ASN A 145 -26.11 -17.40 -10.43
N HIS A 146 -24.96 -17.01 -9.87
CA HIS A 146 -23.90 -17.95 -9.49
C HIS A 146 -24.37 -18.91 -8.38
N ILE A 147 -25.07 -18.40 -7.36
CA ILE A 147 -25.65 -19.22 -6.29
C ILE A 147 -26.67 -20.21 -6.87
N ASN A 148 -27.65 -19.73 -7.63
CA ASN A 148 -28.69 -20.59 -8.22
C ASN A 148 -28.10 -21.68 -9.12
N ARG A 149 -27.00 -21.39 -9.82
CA ARG A 149 -26.29 -22.39 -10.64
C ARG A 149 -25.60 -23.42 -9.77
N PHE A 150 -24.86 -22.98 -8.75
CA PHE A 150 -24.19 -23.87 -7.80
C PHE A 150 -25.19 -24.81 -7.12
N GLU A 151 -26.31 -24.26 -6.63
CA GLU A 151 -27.38 -25.03 -5.97
C GLU A 151 -28.12 -25.99 -6.91
N ALA A 152 -28.17 -25.69 -8.21
CA ALA A 152 -28.78 -26.57 -9.20
C ALA A 152 -27.86 -27.72 -9.64
N GLU A 153 -26.55 -27.52 -9.58
CA GLU A 153 -25.54 -28.49 -10.04
C GLU A 153 -25.02 -29.38 -8.90
N TYR A 154 -24.97 -28.87 -7.67
CA TYR A 154 -24.34 -29.54 -6.53
C TYR A 154 -25.27 -29.63 -5.33
N GLU A 155 -25.37 -30.83 -4.76
CA GLU A 155 -25.84 -30.99 -3.39
C GLU A 155 -24.66 -30.68 -2.45
N TYR A 156 -24.80 -29.64 -1.63
CA TYR A 156 -23.73 -29.15 -0.75
C TYR A 156 -24.19 -29.05 0.70
N ARG A 157 -23.22 -29.05 1.61
CA ARG A 157 -23.42 -28.73 3.03
C ARG A 157 -22.47 -27.64 3.47
N TYR A 158 -23.00 -26.73 4.30
CA TYR A 158 -22.20 -25.78 5.06
C TYR A 158 -21.89 -26.37 6.43
N GLU A 159 -20.64 -26.26 6.86
CA GLU A 159 -20.21 -26.64 8.21
C GLU A 159 -19.46 -25.49 8.87
N PRO A 160 -19.80 -25.13 10.13
CA PRO A 160 -18.96 -24.25 10.92
C PRO A 160 -17.55 -24.82 11.05
N MET A 161 -16.55 -23.99 10.76
CA MET A 161 -15.16 -24.39 10.86
C MET A 161 -14.75 -24.59 12.31
N THR A 162 -13.95 -25.64 12.52
CA THR A 162 -13.24 -25.91 13.76
C THR A 162 -11.77 -26.17 13.44
N ARG A 163 -10.93 -26.22 14.47
CA ARG A 163 -9.51 -26.57 14.33
C ARG A 163 -9.27 -27.89 13.57
N ASP A 164 -10.17 -28.87 13.66
CA ASP A 164 -10.00 -30.18 13.04
C ASP A 164 -10.03 -30.12 11.50
N HIS A 165 -10.60 -29.06 10.94
CA HIS A 165 -10.65 -28.81 9.49
C HIS A 165 -9.31 -28.32 8.92
N ALA A 166 -8.34 -27.95 9.76
CA ALA A 166 -7.10 -27.28 9.35
C ALA A 166 -6.32 -28.07 8.28
N ALA A 167 -6.19 -29.38 8.44
CA ALA A 167 -5.45 -30.22 7.50
C ALA A 167 -6.10 -30.21 6.09
N GLU A 168 -7.43 -30.23 6.03
CA GLU A 168 -8.16 -30.22 4.77
C GLU A 168 -8.13 -28.84 4.10
N CYS A 169 -8.29 -27.77 4.88
CA CYS A 169 -8.19 -26.39 4.37
C CYS A 169 -6.80 -26.11 3.79
N MET A 170 -5.74 -26.53 4.49
CA MET A 170 -4.36 -26.39 3.99
C MET A 170 -4.11 -27.21 2.73
N ARG A 171 -4.77 -28.36 2.56
CA ARG A 171 -4.70 -29.17 1.34
C ARG A 171 -5.36 -28.45 0.16
N LEU A 172 -6.56 -27.91 0.35
CA LEU A 172 -7.26 -27.15 -0.69
C LEU A 172 -6.45 -25.91 -1.11
N GLU A 173 -5.87 -25.17 -0.15
CA GLU A 173 -4.98 -24.05 -0.46
C GLU A 173 -3.76 -24.46 -1.28
N ALA A 174 -3.14 -25.61 -0.95
CA ALA A 174 -1.99 -26.11 -1.69
C ALA A 174 -2.37 -26.55 -3.13
N GLU A 175 -3.55 -27.14 -3.32
CA GLU A 175 -4.09 -27.48 -4.64
C GLU A 175 -4.34 -26.22 -5.49
N TRP A 176 -4.95 -25.19 -4.89
CA TRP A 176 -5.21 -23.90 -5.54
C TRP A 176 -3.93 -23.18 -5.98
N ARG A 177 -2.85 -23.26 -5.21
CA ARG A 177 -1.57 -22.66 -5.60
C ARG A 177 -0.90 -23.37 -6.76
N LYS A 178 -0.99 -24.71 -6.82
CA LYS A 178 -0.39 -25.51 -7.91
C LYS A 178 -0.96 -25.11 -9.27
N THR A 179 -2.26 -24.87 -9.34
CA THR A 179 -2.94 -24.49 -10.59
C THR A 179 -2.63 -23.06 -11.03
N ARG A 180 -2.40 -22.12 -10.10
CA ARG A 180 -2.13 -20.70 -10.43
C ARG A 180 -0.66 -20.31 -10.59
N SER A 181 0.25 -20.90 -9.80
CA SER A 181 1.60 -20.35 -9.62
C SER A 181 2.74 -21.29 -10.01
N GLY A 182 2.49 -22.58 -10.23
CA GLY A 182 3.53 -23.55 -10.64
C GLY A 182 4.67 -23.78 -9.63
N HIS A 183 4.63 -23.16 -8.44
CA HIS A 183 5.69 -23.24 -7.41
C HIS A 183 5.33 -24.24 -6.30
N THR A 184 6.28 -25.12 -5.93
CA THR A 184 6.05 -26.25 -5.02
C THR A 184 7.04 -26.35 -3.84
N GLY A 185 7.82 -25.30 -3.55
CA GLY A 185 8.91 -25.34 -2.55
C GLY A 185 8.52 -24.89 -1.14
N GLU A 186 8.63 -23.58 -0.87
CA GLU A 186 8.44 -23.01 0.47
C GLU A 186 7.01 -22.52 0.72
N LEU A 187 6.57 -22.58 1.98
CA LEU A 187 5.30 -21.99 2.40
C LEU A 187 5.33 -20.48 2.15
N SER A 188 4.28 -19.96 1.51
CA SER A 188 4.11 -18.50 1.42
C SER A 188 3.93 -17.89 2.81
N ALA A 189 4.16 -16.58 2.95
CA ALA A 189 3.85 -15.87 4.18
C ALA A 189 2.37 -16.08 4.59
N GLU A 190 1.45 -16.03 3.63
CA GLU A 190 0.03 -16.35 3.84
C GLU A 190 -0.19 -17.75 4.43
N GLN A 191 0.47 -18.80 3.90
CA GLN A 191 0.32 -20.15 4.45
C GLN A 191 0.88 -20.28 5.88
N ARG A 192 1.96 -19.55 6.20
CA ARG A 192 2.50 -19.50 7.56
C ARG A 192 1.55 -18.77 8.51
N ALA A 193 0.91 -17.71 8.05
CA ALA A 193 -0.14 -17.00 8.79
C ALA A 193 -1.35 -17.93 9.03
N MET A 194 -1.83 -18.64 8.00
CA MET A 194 -2.91 -19.63 8.12
C MET A 194 -2.58 -20.75 9.10
N GLN A 195 -1.36 -21.30 9.07
CA GLN A 195 -0.94 -22.32 10.02
C GLN A 195 -0.98 -21.81 11.48
N ARG A 196 -0.56 -20.57 11.71
CA ARG A 196 -0.65 -19.93 13.03
C ARG A 196 -2.11 -19.70 13.43
N ALA A 197 -2.95 -19.25 12.50
CA ALA A 197 -4.39 -19.08 12.72
C ALA A 197 -5.04 -20.40 13.17
N PHE A 198 -4.83 -21.49 12.44
CA PHE A 198 -5.36 -22.80 12.81
C PHE A 198 -4.80 -23.36 14.11
N ALA A 199 -3.50 -23.18 14.37
CA ALA A 199 -2.86 -23.64 15.60
C ALA A 199 -3.44 -22.94 16.85
N HIS A 200 -3.99 -21.74 16.69
CA HIS A 200 -4.56 -20.92 17.76
C HIS A 200 -6.04 -20.60 17.55
N PHE A 201 -6.76 -21.38 16.73
CA PHE A 201 -8.12 -21.05 16.23
C PHE A 201 -9.08 -20.60 17.34
N ASP A 202 -9.26 -21.44 18.37
CA ASP A 202 -10.17 -21.14 19.47
C ASP A 202 -9.66 -19.99 20.36
N ARG A 203 -8.34 -19.92 20.59
CA ARG A 203 -7.73 -18.86 21.43
C ARG A 203 -7.79 -17.48 20.76
N LEU A 204 -7.75 -17.46 19.44
CA LEU A 204 -7.92 -16.26 18.63
C LEU A 204 -9.41 -15.88 18.50
N GLY A 205 -10.34 -16.76 18.88
CA GLY A 205 -11.77 -16.54 18.68
C GLY A 205 -12.13 -16.45 17.20
N LEU A 206 -11.42 -17.21 16.34
CA LEU A 206 -11.73 -17.26 14.92
C LEU A 206 -13.10 -17.88 14.69
N ILE A 207 -13.83 -17.31 13.74
CA ILE A 207 -15.07 -17.88 13.22
C ILE A 207 -14.84 -18.20 11.76
N GLY A 208 -15.23 -19.38 11.31
CA GLY A 208 -15.06 -19.81 9.93
C GLY A 208 -16.18 -20.72 9.46
N GLY A 209 -16.16 -21.01 8.17
CA GLY A 209 -17.11 -21.90 7.51
C GLY A 209 -16.44 -22.71 6.41
N CYS A 210 -16.98 -23.89 6.17
CA CYS A 210 -16.56 -24.84 5.14
C CYS A 210 -17.76 -25.19 4.26
N ILE A 211 -17.56 -25.34 2.96
CA ILE A 211 -18.54 -25.87 2.02
C ILE A 211 -18.02 -27.20 1.47
N TYR A 212 -18.85 -28.23 1.60
CA TYR A 212 -18.59 -29.56 1.07
C TYR A 212 -19.57 -29.88 -0.05
N VAL A 213 -19.07 -30.51 -1.12
CA VAL A 213 -19.89 -31.17 -2.15
C VAL A 213 -19.60 -32.66 -2.06
N GLY A 214 -20.59 -33.44 -1.60
CA GLY A 214 -20.34 -34.78 -1.06
C GLY A 214 -19.37 -34.73 0.12
N ASP A 215 -18.30 -35.53 0.05
CA ASP A 215 -17.24 -35.57 1.08
C ASP A 215 -16.03 -34.66 0.77
N LYS A 216 -16.06 -33.91 -0.33
CA LYS A 216 -14.94 -33.05 -0.74
C LYS A 216 -15.16 -31.62 -0.24
N LEU A 217 -14.22 -31.08 0.55
CA LEU A 217 -14.16 -29.65 0.83
C LEU A 217 -13.86 -28.89 -0.47
N VAL A 218 -14.76 -28.01 -0.88
CA VAL A 218 -14.63 -27.21 -2.11
C VAL A 218 -14.43 -25.72 -1.82
N ALA A 219 -14.78 -25.24 -0.63
CA ALA A 219 -14.47 -23.88 -0.21
C ALA A 219 -14.37 -23.76 1.30
N PHE A 220 -13.57 -22.81 1.78
CA PHE A 220 -13.55 -22.44 3.18
C PHE A 220 -13.26 -20.95 3.35
N THR A 221 -13.65 -20.43 4.50
CA THR A 221 -13.36 -19.06 4.90
C THR A 221 -13.21 -18.96 6.42
N TYR A 222 -12.43 -18.01 6.91
CA TYR A 222 -12.41 -17.66 8.32
C TYR A 222 -12.00 -16.20 8.53
N GLY A 223 -12.31 -15.70 9.71
CA GLY A 223 -12.04 -14.33 10.08
C GLY A 223 -12.08 -14.07 11.58
N SER A 224 -11.97 -12.81 11.96
CA SER A 224 -12.08 -12.37 13.35
C SER A 224 -12.64 -10.95 13.45
N PRO A 225 -13.10 -10.52 14.64
CA PRO A 225 -13.55 -9.15 14.85
C PRO A 225 -12.40 -8.14 14.70
N ILE A 226 -12.66 -7.04 13.99
CA ILE A 226 -11.84 -5.83 14.06
C ILE A 226 -12.26 -5.03 15.29
N ASN A 227 -13.58 -4.79 15.38
CA ASN A 227 -14.21 -4.06 16.47
C ASN A 227 -15.57 -4.66 16.85
N ASP A 228 -16.31 -4.00 17.75
CA ASP A 228 -17.60 -4.49 18.26
C ASP A 228 -18.66 -4.75 17.17
N HIS A 229 -18.52 -4.12 15.99
CA HIS A 229 -19.52 -4.14 14.92
C HIS A 229 -18.98 -4.52 13.53
N THR A 230 -17.67 -4.71 13.40
CA THR A 230 -16.99 -5.01 12.13
C THR A 230 -16.24 -6.33 12.24
N PHE A 231 -16.52 -7.25 11.32
CA PHE A 231 -15.84 -8.54 11.22
C PHE A 231 -14.96 -8.58 9.98
N CYS A 232 -13.69 -8.97 10.12
CA CYS A 232 -12.77 -9.13 8.99
C CYS A 232 -12.75 -10.56 8.50
N VAL A 233 -12.89 -10.74 7.19
CA VAL A 233 -12.68 -12.02 6.50
C VAL A 233 -11.23 -12.09 6.03
N HIS A 234 -10.38 -12.76 6.80
CA HIS A 234 -8.94 -12.86 6.55
C HIS A 234 -8.60 -13.77 5.37
N VAL A 235 -9.33 -14.88 5.23
CA VAL A 235 -9.04 -15.88 4.20
C VAL A 235 -10.35 -16.38 3.64
N GLU A 236 -10.47 -16.38 2.31
CA GLU A 236 -11.55 -17.01 1.58
C GLU A 236 -10.94 -17.77 0.39
N LYS A 237 -11.12 -19.09 0.36
CA LYS A 237 -10.54 -19.97 -0.67
C LYS A 237 -11.61 -20.90 -1.20
N ALA A 238 -11.57 -21.15 -2.51
CA ALA A 238 -12.45 -22.10 -3.15
C ALA A 238 -11.76 -22.79 -4.33
N ASP A 239 -12.17 -24.03 -4.57
CA ASP A 239 -11.81 -24.80 -5.74
C ASP A 239 -12.48 -24.18 -6.99
N THR A 240 -11.66 -23.80 -7.97
CA THR A 240 -12.12 -23.14 -9.20
C THR A 240 -12.84 -24.08 -10.16
N GLU A 241 -12.79 -25.39 -9.92
CA GLU A 241 -13.59 -26.37 -10.69
C GLU A 241 -15.10 -26.25 -10.39
N TYR A 242 -15.47 -25.64 -9.26
CA TYR A 242 -16.87 -25.49 -8.84
C TYR A 242 -17.36 -24.06 -9.09
N ASP A 243 -18.05 -23.83 -10.21
CA ASP A 243 -18.60 -22.52 -10.55
C ASP A 243 -19.61 -22.06 -9.49
N GLY A 244 -19.37 -20.89 -8.90
CA GLY A 244 -20.18 -20.34 -7.82
C GLY A 244 -19.66 -20.63 -6.41
N ALA A 245 -18.63 -21.46 -6.22
CA ALA A 245 -18.12 -21.82 -4.89
C ALA A 245 -17.66 -20.61 -4.05
N PHE A 246 -16.98 -19.63 -4.65
CA PHE A 246 -16.64 -18.37 -3.97
C PHE A 246 -17.88 -17.55 -3.58
N THR A 247 -18.96 -17.61 -4.36
CA THR A 247 -20.17 -16.83 -4.07
C THR A 247 -21.01 -17.49 -2.97
N ILE A 248 -21.09 -18.82 -2.97
CA ILE A 248 -21.85 -19.55 -1.95
C ILE A 248 -21.15 -19.49 -0.58
N ILE A 249 -19.84 -19.72 -0.49
CA ILE A 249 -19.11 -19.62 0.79
C ILE A 249 -19.22 -18.22 1.38
N ASN A 250 -19.15 -17.18 0.54
CA ASN A 250 -19.26 -15.80 0.99
C ASN A 250 -20.62 -15.51 1.63
N ARG A 251 -21.72 -15.88 0.94
CA ARG A 251 -23.08 -15.68 1.45
C ARG A 251 -23.33 -16.51 2.70
N GLU A 252 -23.05 -17.81 2.65
CA GLU A 252 -23.32 -18.73 3.76
C GLU A 252 -22.54 -18.34 5.00
N PHE A 253 -21.27 -17.98 4.87
CA PHE A 253 -20.47 -17.54 6.01
C PHE A 253 -21.06 -16.31 6.68
N VAL A 254 -21.38 -15.26 5.90
CA VAL A 254 -21.98 -14.03 6.47
C VAL A 254 -23.37 -14.30 7.06
N ALA A 255 -24.14 -15.23 6.51
CA ALA A 255 -25.44 -15.64 7.08
C ALA A 255 -25.32 -16.30 8.46
N HIS A 256 -24.18 -16.93 8.75
CA HIS A 256 -23.91 -17.61 10.02
C HIS A 256 -23.09 -16.77 11.02
N LEU A 257 -22.68 -15.56 10.65
CA LEU A 257 -22.00 -14.65 11.58
C LEU A 257 -22.98 -14.09 12.63
N PRO A 258 -22.51 -13.79 13.86
CA PRO A 258 -23.31 -13.08 14.85
C PRO A 258 -23.87 -11.76 14.33
N GLU A 259 -25.15 -11.48 14.60
CA GLU A 259 -25.88 -10.31 14.07
C GLU A 259 -25.29 -8.95 14.49
N GLN A 260 -24.47 -8.92 15.56
CA GLN A 260 -23.77 -7.72 16.00
C GLN A 260 -22.79 -7.18 14.97
N TYR A 261 -22.29 -8.03 14.07
CA TYR A 261 -21.39 -7.64 12.98
C TYR A 261 -22.21 -7.13 11.80
N THR A 262 -22.39 -5.80 11.77
CA THR A 262 -23.17 -5.12 10.74
C THR A 262 -22.31 -4.76 9.52
N LEU A 263 -20.99 -4.70 9.70
CA LEU A 263 -20.01 -4.47 8.66
C LEU A 263 -19.09 -5.68 8.50
N ILE A 264 -18.78 -6.01 7.24
CA ILE A 264 -17.82 -7.05 6.88
C ILE A 264 -16.69 -6.39 6.13
N ASP A 265 -15.50 -6.44 6.72
CA ASP A 265 -14.25 -6.10 6.06
C ASP A 265 -13.74 -7.33 5.30
N ARG A 266 -13.33 -7.17 4.04
CA ARG A 266 -12.72 -8.25 3.25
C ARG A 266 -11.32 -7.91 2.77
N GLU A 267 -10.60 -7.06 3.49
CA GLU A 267 -9.20 -6.64 3.26
C GLU A 267 -8.97 -5.94 1.91
N GLU A 268 -7.72 -5.76 1.50
CA GLU A 268 -7.30 -5.00 0.32
C GLU A 268 -7.16 -5.80 -1.00
N ASP A 269 -7.10 -5.13 -2.15
CA ASP A 269 -6.94 -5.78 -3.46
C ASP A 269 -5.48 -5.97 -3.92
N LEU A 270 -4.51 -5.40 -3.18
CA LEU A 270 -3.07 -5.47 -3.45
C LEU A 270 -2.67 -5.00 -4.87
N GLY A 271 -3.50 -4.19 -5.52
CA GLY A 271 -3.28 -3.75 -6.91
C GLY A 271 -3.58 -4.82 -7.96
N ILE A 272 -4.11 -5.98 -7.58
CA ILE A 272 -4.38 -7.09 -8.49
C ILE A 272 -5.69 -6.82 -9.24
N PRO A 273 -5.69 -6.60 -10.58
CA PRO A 273 -6.88 -6.13 -11.30
C PRO A 273 -8.09 -7.07 -11.18
N GLY A 274 -7.86 -8.38 -11.27
CA GLY A 274 -8.91 -9.38 -11.12
C GLY A 274 -9.50 -9.42 -9.69
N LEU A 275 -8.68 -9.21 -8.67
CA LEU A 275 -9.12 -9.16 -7.27
C LEU A 275 -9.91 -7.87 -7.02
N ARG A 276 -9.41 -6.73 -7.50
CA ARG A 276 -10.10 -5.44 -7.46
C ARG A 276 -11.49 -5.53 -8.09
N GLN A 277 -11.59 -6.10 -9.29
CA GLN A 277 -12.86 -6.31 -9.98
C GLN A 277 -13.80 -7.21 -9.16
N ALA A 278 -13.29 -8.32 -8.61
CA ALA A 278 -14.07 -9.24 -7.79
C ALA A 278 -14.64 -8.54 -6.54
N LYS A 279 -13.82 -7.80 -5.80
CA LYS A 279 -14.26 -7.06 -4.60
C LYS A 279 -15.25 -5.93 -4.93
N LEU A 280 -14.99 -5.14 -5.98
CA LEU A 280 -15.91 -4.08 -6.44
C LEU A 280 -17.26 -4.65 -6.91
N SER A 281 -17.30 -5.86 -7.46
CA SER A 281 -18.54 -6.49 -7.92
C SER A 281 -19.54 -6.83 -6.80
N TYR A 282 -19.09 -6.81 -5.55
CA TYR A 282 -19.93 -6.94 -4.35
C TYR A 282 -20.40 -5.58 -3.80
N HIS A 283 -20.13 -4.47 -4.49
CA HIS A 283 -20.63 -3.13 -4.14
C HIS A 283 -20.32 -2.73 -2.69
N PRO A 284 -19.04 -2.56 -2.33
CA PRO A 284 -18.65 -2.15 -0.97
C PRO A 284 -19.44 -0.91 -0.53
N ALA A 285 -19.79 -0.87 0.75
CA ALA A 285 -20.43 0.28 1.37
C ALA A 285 -19.49 1.49 1.34
N PHE A 286 -18.20 1.25 1.60
CA PHE A 286 -17.12 2.21 1.43
C PHE A 286 -15.78 1.47 1.30
N LEU A 287 -14.75 2.21 0.90
CA LEU A 287 -13.36 1.76 0.98
C LEU A 287 -12.74 2.42 2.20
N GLU A 288 -12.22 1.61 3.14
CA GLU A 288 -11.52 2.13 4.32
C GLU A 288 -10.13 2.61 3.90
N LYS A 289 -9.97 3.93 3.87
CA LYS A 289 -8.72 4.54 3.44
C LYS A 289 -7.67 4.48 4.54
N LYS A 290 -6.50 3.93 4.19
CA LYS A 290 -5.33 3.88 5.07
C LYS A 290 -4.31 4.92 4.63
N TYR A 291 -3.94 5.82 5.53
CA TYR A 291 -2.96 6.86 5.25
C TYR A 291 -1.63 6.56 5.94
N THR A 292 -0.55 6.91 5.25
CA THR A 292 0.80 6.98 5.82
C THR A 292 1.14 8.44 6.08
N ALA A 293 1.57 8.74 7.30
CA ALA A 293 2.20 9.98 7.70
C ALA A 293 3.70 9.76 7.85
N LEU A 294 4.50 10.52 7.11
CA LEU A 294 5.95 10.46 7.15
C LEU A 294 6.51 11.77 7.72
N CYS A 295 7.22 11.69 8.85
CA CYS A 295 7.90 12.87 9.39
C CYS A 295 9.04 13.29 8.45
N LEU A 296 8.96 14.52 7.94
CA LEU A 296 9.89 15.09 6.97
C LEU A 296 11.11 15.68 7.65
N TYR A 297 12.26 15.49 7.02
CA TYR A 297 13.48 16.20 7.38
C TYR A 297 13.48 17.64 6.84
N PRO A 298 14.31 18.56 7.39
CA PRO A 298 14.36 19.95 6.95
C PRO A 298 14.62 20.15 5.45
N ASP A 299 15.46 19.31 4.84
CA ASP A 299 15.77 19.33 3.41
C ASP A 299 14.57 18.89 2.56
N GLU A 300 13.81 17.91 3.02
CA GLU A 300 12.57 17.44 2.36
C GLU A 300 11.46 18.50 2.45
N ILE A 301 11.35 19.19 3.59
CA ILE A 301 10.45 20.34 3.76
C ILE A 301 10.83 21.47 2.79
N ALA A 302 12.12 21.77 2.67
CA ALA A 302 12.61 22.78 1.72
C ALA A 302 12.32 22.37 0.26
N CYS A 303 12.53 21.09 -0.06
CA CYS A 303 12.21 20.49 -1.36
C CYS A 303 10.73 20.65 -1.69
N LYS A 304 9.83 20.26 -0.79
CA LYS A 304 8.37 20.42 -0.92
C LYS A 304 7.97 21.87 -1.19
N ARG A 305 8.51 22.81 -0.41
CA ARG A 305 8.23 24.25 -0.58
C ARG A 305 8.72 24.78 -1.92
N LEU A 306 9.92 24.37 -2.35
CA LEU A 306 10.46 24.77 -3.65
C LEU A 306 9.63 24.20 -4.79
N TRP A 307 9.20 22.94 -4.68
CA TRP A 307 8.32 22.28 -5.64
C TRP A 307 7.03 23.06 -5.84
N ILE A 308 6.29 23.32 -4.74
CA ILE A 308 5.04 24.09 -4.76
C ILE A 308 5.26 25.45 -5.40
N LYS A 309 6.33 26.17 -5.03
CA LYS A 309 6.63 27.50 -5.58
C LYS A 309 6.93 27.47 -7.08
N CYS A 310 7.52 26.38 -7.59
CA CYS A 310 7.94 26.28 -8.99
C CYS A 310 6.86 25.74 -9.93
N PHE A 311 6.06 24.78 -9.46
CA PHE A 311 5.13 24.03 -10.31
C PHE A 311 3.66 24.26 -9.94
N GLY A 312 3.37 24.63 -8.69
CA GLY A 312 1.99 24.81 -8.22
C GLY A 312 1.20 23.52 -8.05
N ASP A 313 1.89 22.37 -8.05
CA ASP A 313 1.26 21.06 -7.85
C ASP A 313 0.64 20.93 -6.46
N GLU A 314 -0.41 20.10 -6.37
CA GLU A 314 -1.11 19.81 -5.13
C GLU A 314 -0.20 19.16 -4.09
N GLU A 315 -0.40 19.53 -2.82
CA GLU A 315 0.44 19.06 -1.71
C GLU A 315 0.44 17.53 -1.58
N THR A 316 -0.72 16.90 -1.81
CA THR A 316 -0.89 15.45 -1.74
C THR A 316 -0.08 14.71 -2.80
N PHE A 317 0.06 15.28 -4.00
CA PHE A 317 0.88 14.71 -5.07
C PHE A 317 2.37 14.70 -4.68
N ILE A 318 2.85 15.82 -4.15
CA ILE A 318 4.24 15.96 -3.70
C ILE A 318 4.51 15.05 -2.50
N ASP A 319 3.55 14.90 -1.59
CA ASP A 319 3.68 14.01 -0.44
C ASP A 319 3.77 12.54 -0.85
N SER A 320 2.97 12.10 -1.81
CA SER A 320 3.10 10.76 -2.40
C SER A 320 4.49 10.55 -2.99
N PHE A 321 5.04 11.54 -3.72
CA PHE A 321 6.41 11.48 -4.23
C PHE A 321 7.45 11.36 -3.10
N LEU A 322 7.31 12.16 -2.04
CA LEU A 322 8.24 12.16 -0.90
C LEU A 322 8.21 10.84 -0.12
N ILE A 323 7.05 10.18 -0.06
CA ILE A 323 6.86 8.91 0.62
C ILE A 323 7.38 7.75 -0.23
N GLY A 324 7.00 7.69 -1.51
CA GLY A 324 7.24 6.54 -2.39
C GLY A 324 8.58 6.58 -3.14
N HIS A 325 9.03 7.76 -3.58
CA HIS A 325 10.06 7.86 -4.63
C HIS A 325 11.26 8.75 -4.28
N TYR A 326 11.11 9.68 -3.34
CA TYR A 326 12.20 10.55 -2.93
C TYR A 326 13.40 9.76 -2.37
N SER A 327 14.59 10.14 -2.81
CA SER A 327 15.85 9.61 -2.29
C SER A 327 16.87 10.72 -2.17
N ARG A 328 17.37 10.94 -0.94
CA ARG A 328 18.42 11.91 -0.66
C ARG A 328 19.71 11.65 -1.46
N LYS A 329 20.02 10.37 -1.77
CA LYS A 329 21.20 10.02 -2.59
C LYS A 329 21.06 10.45 -4.05
N ARG A 330 19.82 10.51 -4.55
CA ARG A 330 19.49 10.79 -5.95
C ARG A 330 18.87 12.17 -6.16
N MET A 331 18.77 12.97 -5.11
CA MET A 331 18.38 14.37 -5.19
C MET A 331 19.63 15.24 -5.30
N LEU A 332 19.63 16.15 -6.26
CA LEU A 332 20.66 17.18 -6.41
C LEU A 332 20.07 18.52 -6.00
N ALA A 333 20.81 19.28 -5.22
CA ALA A 333 20.41 20.55 -4.63
C ALA A 333 21.48 21.61 -4.84
N ALA A 334 21.06 22.85 -5.05
CA ALA A 334 21.91 24.02 -4.92
C ALA A 334 21.33 24.94 -3.85
N GLU A 335 22.19 25.34 -2.91
CA GLU A 335 21.85 26.28 -1.84
C GLU A 335 22.47 27.65 -2.11
N GLU A 336 21.69 28.71 -1.91
CA GLU A 336 22.12 30.10 -1.98
C GLU A 336 21.49 30.85 -0.80
N ASP A 337 22.24 31.77 -0.18
CA ASP A 337 21.77 32.56 0.97
C ASP A 337 21.18 31.70 2.12
N GLY A 338 21.72 30.50 2.32
CA GLY A 338 21.26 29.53 3.34
C GLY A 338 19.88 28.91 3.04
N ARG A 339 19.43 28.92 1.78
CA ARG A 339 18.15 28.36 1.35
C ARG A 339 18.33 27.46 0.14
N LEU A 340 17.51 26.40 0.05
CA LEU A 340 17.42 25.59 -1.16
C LEU A 340 16.90 26.46 -2.33
N ALA A 341 17.75 26.71 -3.32
CA ALA A 341 17.48 27.62 -4.43
C ALA A 341 17.20 26.89 -5.75
N ALA A 342 17.78 25.71 -5.94
CA ALA A 342 17.47 24.84 -7.07
C ALA A 342 17.54 23.37 -6.67
N MET A 343 16.78 22.52 -7.36
CA MET A 343 16.78 21.08 -7.14
C MET A 343 16.47 20.30 -8.42
N LEU A 344 16.84 19.02 -8.44
CA LEU A 344 16.30 18.00 -9.36
C LEU A 344 16.44 16.61 -8.74
N HIS A 345 15.70 15.64 -9.27
CA HIS A 345 15.72 14.25 -8.84
C HIS A 345 16.18 13.33 -9.98
N LEU A 346 16.95 12.30 -9.65
CA LEU A 346 17.36 11.25 -10.57
C LEU A 346 16.57 9.98 -10.23
N ILE A 347 15.68 9.58 -11.13
CA ILE A 347 14.77 8.45 -10.89
C ILE A 347 15.13 7.31 -11.85
N PRO A 348 15.52 6.14 -11.33
CA PRO A 348 15.93 5.02 -12.18
C PRO A 348 14.73 4.28 -12.76
N PHE A 349 14.79 4.03 -14.07
CA PHE A 349 13.82 3.24 -14.83
C PHE A 349 14.56 2.23 -15.72
N GLU A 350 13.84 1.20 -16.14
CA GLU A 350 14.18 0.38 -17.29
C GLU A 350 13.30 0.79 -18.48
N SER A 351 13.88 0.85 -19.67
CA SER A 351 13.15 1.13 -20.93
C SER A 351 13.76 0.36 -22.10
N GLU A 352 13.22 0.56 -23.29
CA GLU A 352 13.77 0.07 -24.57
C GLU A 352 15.21 0.56 -24.82
N LEU A 353 15.63 1.63 -24.16
CA LEU A 353 16.99 2.16 -24.22
C LEU A 353 17.92 1.53 -23.17
N GLY A 354 17.44 0.57 -22.39
CA GLY A 354 18.17 -0.03 -21.27
C GLY A 354 17.98 0.74 -19.97
N ARG A 355 19.02 0.80 -19.13
CA ARG A 355 18.98 1.51 -17.85
C ARG A 355 18.83 3.01 -18.10
N THR A 356 17.69 3.56 -17.74
CA THR A 356 17.30 4.93 -18.09
C THR A 356 17.11 5.75 -16.82
N THR A 357 17.73 6.93 -16.74
CA THR A 357 17.49 7.86 -15.62
C THR A 357 16.54 8.97 -16.03
N TYR A 358 15.40 9.11 -15.35
CA TYR A 358 14.53 10.26 -15.50
C TYR A 358 15.02 11.40 -14.61
N ILE A 359 15.37 12.53 -15.22
CA ILE A 359 15.67 13.78 -14.50
C ILE A 359 14.35 14.49 -14.26
N TYR A 360 13.89 14.43 -13.01
CA TYR A 360 12.55 14.86 -12.60
C TYR A 360 12.57 16.09 -11.69
N GLY A 361 11.54 16.92 -11.79
CA GLY A 361 11.34 18.07 -10.90
C GLY A 361 12.48 19.12 -10.95
N VAL A 362 13.00 19.44 -12.15
CA VAL A 362 14.05 20.46 -12.31
C VAL A 362 13.50 21.84 -11.95
N ALA A 363 13.78 22.28 -10.73
CA ALA A 363 13.25 23.52 -10.16
C ALA A 363 14.36 24.51 -9.85
N THR A 364 14.07 25.79 -10.08
CA THR A 364 14.86 26.91 -9.56
C THR A 364 13.90 27.99 -9.10
N ALA A 365 14.07 28.39 -7.84
CA ALA A 365 13.27 29.41 -7.20
C ALA A 365 13.26 30.68 -8.08
N PRO A 366 12.08 31.30 -8.35
CA PRO A 366 11.96 32.47 -9.23
C PRO A 366 13.02 33.56 -9.00
N ASP A 367 13.31 33.87 -7.74
CA ASP A 367 14.23 34.94 -7.33
C ASP A 367 15.73 34.60 -7.54
N TYR A 368 16.03 33.34 -7.87
CA TYR A 368 17.38 32.81 -8.10
C TYR A 368 17.59 32.36 -9.56
N ARG A 369 16.61 32.57 -10.45
CA ARG A 369 16.73 32.26 -11.88
C ARG A 369 17.79 33.15 -12.55
N GLY A 370 18.37 32.67 -13.64
CA GLY A 370 19.43 33.38 -14.38
C GLY A 370 20.82 33.35 -13.73
N ARG A 371 20.98 32.71 -12.57
CA ARG A 371 22.27 32.58 -11.86
C ARG A 371 23.07 31.32 -12.20
N GLY A 372 22.59 30.51 -13.15
CA GLY A 372 23.26 29.29 -13.60
C GLY A 372 23.13 28.06 -12.68
N LEU A 373 22.31 28.14 -11.62
CA LEU A 373 22.12 27.06 -10.64
C LEU A 373 21.60 25.76 -11.29
N ALA A 374 20.48 25.83 -12.02
CA ALA A 374 19.95 24.68 -12.75
C ALA A 374 20.97 24.08 -13.72
N SER A 375 21.73 24.91 -14.44
CA SER A 375 22.77 24.43 -15.35
C SER A 375 23.91 23.71 -14.61
N GLY A 376 24.25 24.15 -13.40
CA GLY A 376 25.18 23.44 -12.51
C GLY A 376 24.65 22.06 -12.13
N LEU A 377 23.40 21.99 -11.69
CA LEU A 377 22.75 20.72 -11.32
C LEU A 377 22.62 19.78 -12.52
N MET A 378 22.27 20.27 -13.71
CA MET A 378 22.19 19.45 -14.93
C MET A 378 23.54 18.86 -15.33
N ARG A 379 24.65 19.62 -15.22
CA ARG A 379 25.99 19.08 -15.47
C ARG A 379 26.34 17.97 -14.49
N GLU A 380 26.04 18.17 -13.21
CA GLU A 380 26.26 17.15 -12.18
C GLU A 380 25.38 15.91 -12.40
N ALA A 381 24.12 16.11 -12.81
CA ALA A 381 23.20 15.02 -13.15
C ALA A 381 23.77 14.14 -14.27
N ILE A 382 24.16 14.74 -15.39
CA ILE A 382 24.73 14.00 -16.53
C ILE A 382 26.03 13.29 -16.15
N ARG A 383 26.89 13.92 -15.33
CA ARG A 383 28.09 13.28 -14.79
C ARG A 383 27.76 12.02 -13.98
N ARG A 384 26.81 12.11 -13.03
CA ARG A 384 26.39 10.97 -12.21
C ARG A 384 25.74 9.87 -13.01
N ILE A 385 24.85 10.21 -13.95
CA ILE A 385 24.19 9.26 -14.85
C ILE A 385 25.24 8.46 -15.65
N ALA A 386 26.29 9.13 -16.13
CA ALA A 386 27.39 8.46 -16.81
C ALA A 386 28.16 7.52 -15.86
N GLU A 387 28.50 7.97 -14.65
CA GLU A 387 29.22 7.18 -13.64
C GLU A 387 28.44 5.97 -13.13
N GLU A 388 27.12 6.11 -12.97
CA GLU A 388 26.21 5.03 -12.55
C GLU A 388 25.96 3.99 -13.63
N GLY A 389 26.51 4.19 -14.83
CA GLY A 389 26.41 3.21 -15.90
C GLY A 389 25.09 3.25 -16.67
N ALA A 390 24.23 4.26 -16.51
CA ALA A 390 22.96 4.36 -17.24
C ALA A 390 23.18 4.57 -18.75
N ASP A 391 22.40 3.84 -19.56
CA ASP A 391 22.45 3.82 -21.02
C ASP A 391 21.79 5.07 -21.63
N ALA A 392 20.77 5.59 -20.94
CA ALA A 392 20.03 6.77 -21.36
C ALA A 392 19.60 7.64 -20.18
N ALA A 393 19.22 8.87 -20.49
CA ALA A 393 18.50 9.75 -19.58
C ALA A 393 17.37 10.45 -20.32
N ILE A 394 16.28 10.70 -19.61
CA ILE A 394 15.11 11.39 -20.15
C ILE A 394 14.69 12.54 -19.23
N LEU A 395 13.98 13.50 -19.80
CA LEU A 395 13.25 14.54 -19.07
C LEU A 395 12.03 14.98 -19.88
N ILE A 396 11.01 15.48 -19.20
CA ILE A 396 9.84 16.11 -19.83
C ILE A 396 9.93 17.61 -19.56
N PRO A 397 10.16 18.46 -20.58
CA PRO A 397 10.12 19.90 -20.39
C PRO A 397 8.70 20.36 -20.05
N SER A 398 8.54 21.13 -18.97
CA SER A 398 7.22 21.67 -18.58
C SER A 398 6.68 22.73 -19.55
N GLN A 399 7.55 23.28 -20.40
CA GLN A 399 7.21 24.24 -21.46
C GLN A 399 8.11 24.01 -22.68
N GLU A 400 7.59 24.27 -23.88
CA GLU A 400 8.31 24.08 -25.15
C GLU A 400 9.63 24.88 -25.19
N SER A 401 9.64 26.09 -24.63
CA SER A 401 10.82 26.97 -24.56
C SER A 401 11.98 26.39 -23.74
N LEU A 402 11.72 25.43 -22.85
CA LEU A 402 12.76 24.78 -22.05
C LEU A 402 13.56 23.74 -22.83
N LYS A 403 13.12 23.34 -24.03
CA LYS A 403 13.89 22.42 -24.88
C LYS A 403 15.25 23.00 -25.26
N ASP A 404 15.31 24.31 -25.54
CA ASP A 404 16.56 25.02 -25.83
C ASP A 404 17.50 25.09 -24.62
N PHE A 405 16.94 25.09 -23.41
CA PHE A 405 17.74 25.02 -22.18
C PHE A 405 18.40 23.65 -22.00
N TYR A 406 17.70 22.57 -22.36
CA TYR A 406 18.20 21.20 -22.16
C TYR A 406 19.13 20.70 -23.27
N ALA A 407 18.97 21.19 -24.51
CA ALA A 407 19.76 20.77 -25.66
C ALA A 407 21.29 20.85 -25.46
N PRO A 408 21.86 21.91 -24.83
CA PRO A 408 23.30 21.98 -24.56
C PRO A 408 23.87 20.87 -23.65
N PHE A 409 23.02 20.17 -22.89
CA PHE A 409 23.42 19.02 -22.08
C PHE A 409 23.36 17.68 -22.84
N GLY A 410 23.08 17.73 -24.15
CA GLY A 410 23.03 16.56 -25.04
C GLY A 410 21.65 15.89 -25.15
N PHE A 411 20.59 16.55 -24.70
CA PHE A 411 19.22 16.06 -24.87
C PHE A 411 18.70 16.37 -26.29
N GLU A 412 18.32 15.33 -27.02
CA GLU A 412 17.75 15.47 -28.37
C GLU A 412 16.28 15.91 -28.30
N ASN A 413 15.92 16.95 -29.08
CA ASN A 413 14.52 17.37 -29.25
C ASN A 413 13.81 16.49 -30.27
N ARG A 414 13.47 15.26 -29.87
CA ARG A 414 12.66 14.33 -30.67
C ARG A 414 11.21 14.27 -30.22
N SER A 415 10.92 14.78 -29.01
CA SER A 415 9.60 14.75 -28.38
C SER A 415 9.02 13.32 -28.42
N LEU A 416 9.73 12.38 -27.81
CA LEU A 416 9.40 10.96 -27.87
C LEU A 416 8.25 10.67 -26.89
N PRO A 417 7.14 10.03 -27.32
CA PRO A 417 6.09 9.60 -26.40
C PRO A 417 6.66 8.68 -25.33
N VAL A 418 6.29 8.92 -24.08
CA VAL A 418 6.75 8.14 -22.93
C VAL A 418 5.55 7.72 -22.07
N VAL A 419 5.65 6.53 -21.49
CA VAL A 419 4.69 5.98 -20.55
C VAL A 419 5.46 5.52 -19.33
N PHE A 420 5.03 5.93 -18.14
CA PHE A 420 5.63 5.48 -16.90
C PHE A 420 4.78 4.38 -16.27
N GLU A 421 5.45 3.38 -15.71
CA GLU A 421 4.85 2.29 -14.94
C GLU A 421 5.52 2.24 -13.58
N ALA A 422 4.76 2.54 -12.53
CA ALA A 422 5.19 2.49 -11.14
C ALA A 422 4.29 1.50 -10.37
N PRO A 423 4.82 0.70 -9.42
CA PRO A 423 4.02 -0.29 -8.69
C PRO A 423 2.85 0.29 -7.87
N ASP A 424 2.96 1.55 -7.48
CA ASP A 424 1.98 2.32 -6.70
C ASP A 424 1.13 3.25 -7.59
N ASP A 425 1.16 3.06 -8.91
CA ASP A 425 0.44 3.86 -9.90
C ASP A 425 0.77 5.37 -9.84
N PHE A 426 1.92 5.76 -9.29
CA PHE A 426 2.35 7.16 -9.26
C PHE A 426 2.60 7.70 -10.67
N ASP A 427 2.02 8.87 -10.97
CA ASP A 427 2.20 9.52 -12.26
C ASP A 427 3.45 10.42 -12.29
N PHE A 428 4.49 9.94 -12.97
CA PHE A 428 5.73 10.68 -13.24
C PHE A 428 5.64 11.64 -14.45
N GLY A 429 4.53 11.59 -15.18
CA GLY A 429 4.22 12.42 -16.34
C GLY A 429 3.53 13.73 -15.96
N SER A 430 2.60 14.15 -16.82
CA SER A 430 1.88 15.42 -16.74
C SER A 430 0.42 15.31 -16.25
N GLY A 431 -0.04 14.14 -15.83
CA GLY A 431 -1.47 13.85 -15.66
C GLY A 431 -2.17 13.41 -16.95
N ASN A 432 -1.50 13.55 -18.10
CA ASN A 432 -2.01 13.15 -19.39
C ASN A 432 -0.92 12.49 -20.23
N GLN A 433 -0.91 11.16 -20.22
CA GLN A 433 0.03 10.32 -20.98
C GLN A 433 0.10 10.65 -22.47
N GLU A 434 -0.99 11.14 -23.08
CA GLU A 434 -0.98 11.54 -24.50
C GLU A 434 -0.12 12.77 -24.75
N GLN A 435 0.18 13.57 -23.72
CA GLN A 435 0.99 14.79 -23.81
C GLN A 435 2.42 14.59 -23.33
N ASP A 436 2.74 13.46 -22.71
CA ASP A 436 4.07 13.18 -22.19
C ASP A 436 5.07 12.96 -23.33
N ARG A 437 6.00 13.90 -23.46
CA ARG A 437 7.00 13.94 -24.53
C ARG A 437 8.39 14.15 -23.95
N ALA A 438 9.17 13.09 -23.96
CA ALA A 438 10.53 13.11 -23.44
C ALA A 438 11.52 13.72 -24.45
N MET A 439 12.43 14.53 -23.94
CA MET A 439 13.75 14.68 -24.56
C MET A 439 14.67 13.57 -24.07
N VAL A 440 15.58 13.12 -24.93
CA VAL A 440 16.39 11.92 -24.66
C VAL A 440 17.88 12.24 -24.79
N TRP A 441 18.66 11.87 -23.78
CA TRP A 441 20.11 11.76 -23.84
C TRP A 441 20.48 10.28 -23.89
N ARG A 442 21.47 9.92 -24.72
CA ARG A 442 21.93 8.53 -24.87
C ARG A 442 23.44 8.47 -24.78
N ARG A 443 23.95 7.45 -24.08
CA ARG A 443 25.38 7.14 -24.03
C ARG A 443 25.89 6.67 -25.38
N ASP A 444 25.14 5.79 -26.02
CA ASP A 444 25.38 5.32 -27.39
C ASP A 444 24.15 5.65 -28.25
N ASN A 445 24.41 6.36 -29.34
CA ASN A 445 23.42 6.87 -30.28
C ASN A 445 23.50 6.16 -31.65
N SER A 446 24.20 5.03 -31.73
CA SER A 446 24.29 4.20 -32.93
C SER A 446 22.96 3.56 -33.35
N ALA A 447 22.15 3.14 -32.38
CA ALA A 447 20.83 2.56 -32.63
C ALA A 447 19.77 3.65 -32.91
N PRO A 448 18.76 3.37 -33.75
CA PRO A 448 17.61 4.27 -33.88
C PRO A 448 16.83 4.35 -32.57
N LEU A 449 16.13 5.48 -32.36
CA LEU A 449 15.19 5.60 -31.25
C LEU A 449 13.95 4.74 -31.51
N PRO A 450 13.33 4.17 -30.45
CA PRO A 450 12.04 3.51 -30.58
C PRO A 450 10.93 4.53 -30.91
N GLU A 451 9.74 4.05 -31.28
CA GLU A 451 8.57 4.91 -31.53
C GLU A 451 7.97 5.49 -30.23
N ARG A 452 8.18 4.80 -29.11
CA ARG A 452 7.69 5.15 -27.77
C ARG A 452 8.62 4.55 -26.72
N LEU A 453 8.69 5.18 -25.55
CA LEU A 453 9.34 4.62 -24.36
C LEU A 453 8.32 4.08 -23.37
N HIS A 454 8.56 2.87 -22.89
CA HIS A 454 7.89 2.29 -21.74
C HIS A 454 8.89 2.25 -20.57
N CYS A 455 8.72 3.19 -19.64
CA CYS A 455 9.61 3.37 -18.51
C CYS A 455 9.03 2.66 -17.28
N ARG A 456 9.60 1.51 -16.92
CA ARG A 456 9.24 0.77 -15.70
C ARG A 456 10.18 1.13 -14.54
N LEU A 457 9.61 1.58 -13.42
CA LEU A 457 10.38 2.01 -12.24
C LEU A 457 11.21 0.85 -11.68
N LEU A 458 12.46 1.14 -11.30
CA LEU A 458 13.44 0.17 -10.76
C LEU A 458 13.52 0.15 -9.22
#